data_AF-A0A535N1I5-F1
#
_entry.id   AF-A0A535N1I5-F1
#
_cell.length_a   1.000
_cell.length_b   1.000
_cell.length_c   1.000
_cell.angle_alpha   90.00
_cell.angle_beta   90.00
_cell.angle_gamma   90.00
#
_symmetry.space_group_name_H-M   'P 1'
#
loop_
_entity.id
_entity.type
_entity.pdbx_description
1 polymer ?
#
loop_
_entity_poly.entity_id
_entity_poly.type
_entity_poly.pdbx_seq_one_letter_code
_entity_poly.pdbx_strand_id
1 'polypeptide(L)'
;MFLACPNRCSVNRFELWNASVFTDSLGRYLEHRAEQAPLYRCTACGSPAVDLGSVARTLAEEEQAEAGAVQDYACPSCEELFRAPAGQNPVVCPACGETYPVGG
;
A
#
# COMPACT_ATOMS: atom_id res chain seq x y z
N MET A 1 -1.73 -13.75 6.01
CA MET A 1 -1.12 -13.90 4.68
C MET A 1 -2.18 -14.36 3.69
N PHE A 2 -2.33 -13.61 2.60
CA PHE A 2 -3.24 -13.89 1.49
C PHE A 2 -2.43 -13.83 0.18
N LEU A 3 -1.87 -14.97 -0.22
CA LEU A 3 -1.01 -15.07 -1.39
C LEU A 3 -1.82 -15.04 -2.69
N ALA A 4 -1.41 -14.18 -3.62
CA ALA A 4 -1.96 -14.12 -4.96
C ALA A 4 -0.86 -14.29 -6.01
N CYS A 5 -1.18 -15.00 -7.09
CA CYS A 5 -0.34 -15.07 -8.27
C CYS A 5 -0.63 -13.83 -9.14
N PRO A 6 0.37 -12.97 -9.45
CA PRO A 6 0.15 -11.80 -10.29
C PRO A 6 -0.31 -12.16 -11.71
N ASN A 7 0.03 -13.36 -12.20
CA ASN A 7 -0.43 -13.90 -13.47
C ASN A 7 -1.83 -14.54 -13.40
N ARG A 8 -2.55 -14.41 -12.28
CA ARG A 8 -3.92 -14.88 -12.08
C ARG A 8 -4.14 -16.39 -12.33
N CYS A 9 -3.12 -17.20 -12.04
CA CYS A 9 -3.28 -18.66 -12.09
C CYS A 9 -4.30 -19.11 -11.04
N SER A 10 -5.21 -20.02 -11.40
CA SER A 10 -6.27 -20.53 -10.53
C SER A 10 -5.85 -21.65 -9.57
N VAL A 11 -4.55 -21.98 -9.51
CA VAL A 11 -4.07 -23.16 -8.78
C VAL A 11 -4.08 -23.04 -7.26
N ASN A 12 -4.11 -21.81 -6.71
CA ASN A 12 -4.07 -21.51 -5.27
C ASN A 12 -3.02 -22.34 -4.48
N ARG A 13 -1.94 -22.74 -5.15
CA ARG A 13 -0.85 -23.55 -4.60
C ARG A 13 0.45 -22.80 -4.81
N PHE A 14 1.19 -22.63 -3.72
CA PHE A 14 2.44 -21.88 -3.67
C PHE A 14 3.50 -22.68 -2.92
N GLU A 15 4.75 -22.51 -3.32
CA GLU A 15 5.92 -23.11 -2.67
C GLU A 15 6.78 -22.01 -2.04
N LEU A 16 7.41 -22.30 -0.91
CA LEU A 16 8.43 -21.42 -0.35
C LEU A 16 9.63 -21.36 -1.29
N TRP A 17 10.03 -20.15 -1.67
CA TRP A 17 11.21 -19.91 -2.49
C TRP A 17 12.34 -19.37 -1.61
N ASN A 18 13.49 -20.05 -1.63
CA ASN A 18 14.73 -19.64 -0.94
C ASN A 18 14.66 -19.72 0.59
N ALA A 19 13.88 -20.65 1.15
CA ALA A 19 13.97 -20.95 2.56
C ALA A 19 15.32 -21.60 2.88
N SER A 20 15.98 -21.15 3.95
CA SER A 20 17.14 -21.86 4.48
C SER A 20 16.71 -23.24 4.97
N VAL A 21 17.43 -24.27 4.53
CA VAL A 21 17.25 -25.66 4.94
C VAL A 21 18.43 -26.07 5.79
N PHE A 22 18.15 -26.64 6.96
CA PHE A 22 19.15 -27.14 7.89
C PHE A 22 19.22 -28.65 7.77
N THR A 23 20.46 -29.16 7.72
CA THR A 23 20.73 -30.60 7.64
C THR A 23 21.66 -31.03 8.77
N ASP A 24 21.62 -32.31 9.11
CA ASP A 24 22.62 -32.91 9.99
C ASP A 24 23.98 -33.07 9.29
N SER A 25 24.98 -33.60 10.02
CA SER A 25 26.31 -33.87 9.48
C SER A 25 26.34 -34.94 8.37
N LEU A 26 25.26 -35.69 8.18
CA LEU A 26 25.09 -36.69 7.12
C LEU A 26 24.29 -36.14 5.94
N GLY A 27 23.90 -34.85 5.96
CA GLY A 27 23.11 -34.20 4.93
C GLY A 27 21.62 -34.54 4.97
N ARG A 28 21.12 -35.14 6.06
CA ARG A 28 19.69 -35.43 6.21
C ARG A 28 18.95 -34.16 6.62
N TYR A 29 17.78 -33.95 6.02
CA TYR A 29 16.90 -32.83 6.36
C TYR A 29 16.55 -32.84 7.85
N LEU A 30 16.68 -31.68 8.50
CA LEU A 30 16.22 -31.45 9.86
C LEU A 30 15.02 -30.50 9.85
N GLU A 31 15.22 -29.28 9.35
CA GLU A 31 14.21 -28.23 9.36
C GLU A 31 14.43 -27.24 8.22
N HIS A 32 13.44 -26.37 8.00
CA HIS A 32 13.59 -25.15 7.22
C HIS A 32 13.02 -23.98 8.02
N ARG A 33 13.59 -22.78 7.83
CA ARG A 33 13.11 -21.56 8.49
C ARG A 33 12.34 -20.70 7.51
N ALA A 34 11.02 -20.79 7.61
CA ALA A 34 10.10 -20.08 6.72
C ALA A 34 10.13 -18.56 6.94
N GLU A 35 10.38 -18.12 8.18
CA GLU A 35 10.49 -16.71 8.55
C GLU A 35 11.69 -15.98 7.91
N GLN A 36 12.69 -16.73 7.44
CA GLN A 36 13.84 -16.19 6.71
C GLN A 36 13.66 -16.24 5.19
N ALA A 37 12.54 -16.81 4.71
CA ALA A 37 12.24 -16.95 3.30
C ALA A 37 11.27 -15.84 2.85
N PRO A 38 11.75 -14.80 2.16
CA PRO A 38 10.92 -13.63 1.88
C PRO A 38 9.90 -13.85 0.75
N LEU A 39 9.93 -15.01 0.06
CA LEU A 39 9.24 -15.17 -1.22
C LEU A 39 8.50 -16.51 -1.33
N TYR A 40 7.26 -16.44 -1.79
CA TYR A 40 6.48 -17.60 -2.23
C TYR A 40 6.42 -17.63 -3.75
N ARG A 41 6.29 -18.80 -4.36
CA ARG A 41 6.22 -18.97 -5.82
C ARG A 41 4.96 -19.74 -6.23
N CYS A 42 4.26 -19.26 -7.26
CA CYS A 42 3.16 -19.99 -7.87
C CYS A 42 3.64 -21.31 -8.49
N THR A 43 3.02 -22.44 -8.16
CA THR A 43 3.44 -23.73 -8.69
C THR A 43 3.02 -23.99 -10.14
N ALA A 44 2.14 -23.14 -10.70
CA ALA A 44 1.71 -23.27 -12.10
C ALA A 44 2.64 -22.54 -13.07
N CYS A 45 3.04 -21.31 -12.73
CA CYS A 45 3.77 -20.43 -13.65
C CYS A 45 5.15 -20.01 -13.14
N GLY A 46 5.52 -20.36 -11.90
CA GLY A 46 6.81 -20.00 -11.33
C GLY A 46 6.96 -18.53 -10.94
N SER A 47 5.91 -17.72 -11.07
CA SER A 47 5.96 -16.30 -10.69
C SER A 47 5.99 -16.12 -9.17
N PRO A 48 6.76 -15.16 -8.63
CA PRO A 48 6.71 -14.80 -7.22
C PRO A 48 5.32 -14.31 -6.83
N ALA A 49 4.76 -14.86 -5.76
CA ALA A 49 3.47 -14.49 -5.23
C ALA A 49 3.56 -13.19 -4.43
N VAL A 50 2.46 -12.45 -4.42
CA VAL A 50 2.30 -11.23 -3.61
C VAL A 50 1.39 -11.55 -2.42
N ASP A 51 1.75 -11.07 -1.22
CA ASP A 51 0.86 -11.14 -0.06
C ASP A 51 -0.06 -9.91 -0.05
N LEU A 52 -1.34 -10.12 -0.33
CA LEU A 52 -2.37 -9.09 -0.32
C LEU A 52 -3.03 -8.92 1.06
N GLY A 53 -2.61 -9.69 2.06
CA GLY A 53 -3.24 -9.71 3.39
C GLY A 53 -3.06 -8.40 4.17
N SER A 54 -2.01 -7.64 3.88
CA SER A 54 -1.80 -6.30 4.45
C SER A 54 -2.34 -5.17 3.58
N VAL A 55 -2.61 -5.42 2.29
CA VAL A 55 -2.94 -4.36 1.31
C VAL A 55 -4.23 -3.63 1.69
N ALA A 56 -5.29 -4.36 2.03
CA ALA A 56 -6.55 -3.74 2.44
C ALA A 56 -6.40 -2.85 3.68
N ARG A 57 -5.56 -3.27 4.64
CA ARG A 57 -5.27 -2.49 5.85
C ARG A 57 -4.43 -1.26 5.52
N THR A 58 -3.38 -1.40 4.70
CA THR A 58 -2.54 -0.27 4.27
C THR A 58 -3.34 0.77 3.50
N LEU A 59 -4.21 0.35 2.58
CA LEU A 59 -5.08 1.27 1.84
C LEU A 59 -6.05 2.01 2.77
N ALA A 60 -6.64 1.33 3.76
CA ALA A 60 -7.50 1.98 4.74
C ALA A 60 -6.72 2.96 5.65
N GLU A 61 -5.50 2.61 6.05
CA GLU A 61 -4.61 3.51 6.80
C GLU A 61 -4.23 4.76 5.99
N GLU A 62 -3.98 4.61 4.68
CA GLU A 62 -3.70 5.71 3.74
C GLU A 62 -4.92 6.61 3.54
N GLU A 63 -6.10 6.04 3.26
CA GLU A 63 -7.36 6.78 3.12
C GLU A 63 -7.67 7.59 4.40
N GLN A 64 -7.40 7.00 5.57
CA GLN A 64 -7.61 7.68 6.84
C GLN A 64 -6.57 8.76 7.14
N ALA A 65 -5.35 8.64 6.61
CA ALA A 65 -4.35 9.71 6.63
C ALA A 65 -4.74 10.86 5.70
N GLU A 66 -5.35 10.56 4.54
CA GLU A 66 -5.85 11.56 3.59
C GLU A 66 -7.12 12.28 4.08
N ALA A 67 -7.97 11.60 4.88
CA ALA A 67 -9.22 12.17 5.42
C ALA A 67 -9.03 13.41 6.32
N GLY A 68 -7.80 13.74 6.72
CA GLY A 68 -7.43 14.95 7.45
C GLY A 68 -6.42 15.84 6.72
N ALA A 69 -6.18 15.61 5.43
CA ALA A 69 -5.19 16.35 4.67
C ALA A 69 -5.56 17.84 4.58
N VAL A 70 -4.53 18.70 4.68
CA VAL A 70 -4.63 20.15 4.53
C VAL A 70 -3.85 20.52 3.29
N GLN A 71 -4.41 21.34 2.40
CA GLN A 71 -3.70 21.84 1.22
C GLN A 71 -3.50 23.36 1.31
N ASP A 72 -2.50 23.85 0.58
CA ASP A 72 -2.27 25.27 0.37
C ASP A 72 -3.21 25.78 -0.74
N TYR A 73 -3.80 26.95 -0.53
CA TYR A 73 -4.66 27.67 -1.46
C TYR A 73 -4.13 29.11 -1.65
N ALA A 74 -4.30 29.64 -2.86
CA ALA A 74 -4.08 31.05 -3.16
C ALA A 74 -5.43 31.72 -3.45
N CYS A 75 -5.74 32.82 -2.75
CA CYS A 75 -6.97 33.55 -2.99
C CYS A 75 -6.90 34.29 -4.35
N PRO A 76 -7.86 34.11 -5.27
CA PRO A 76 -7.84 34.79 -6.57
C PRO A 76 -8.13 36.30 -6.47
N SER A 77 -8.61 36.78 -5.32
CA SER A 77 -8.99 38.18 -5.10
C SER A 77 -7.89 39.00 -4.42
N CYS A 78 -7.26 38.46 -3.37
CA CYS A 78 -6.26 39.17 -2.58
C CYS A 78 -4.87 38.51 -2.60
N GLU A 79 -4.71 37.40 -3.34
CA GLU A 79 -3.46 36.66 -3.49
C GLU A 79 -2.88 36.06 -2.19
N GLU A 80 -3.62 36.14 -1.08
CA GLU A 80 -3.23 35.54 0.19
C GLU A 80 -3.07 34.01 0.05
N LEU A 81 -1.97 33.49 0.59
CA LEU A 81 -1.69 32.06 0.71
C LEU A 81 -2.17 31.55 2.06
N PHE A 82 -3.05 30.56 2.08
CA PHE A 82 -3.55 29.98 3.31
C PHE A 82 -3.77 28.47 3.19
N ARG A 83 -3.94 27.82 4.35
CA ARG A 83 -4.16 26.38 4.47
C ARG A 83 -5.60 26.09 4.85
N ALA A 84 -6.23 25.14 4.16
CA ALA A 84 -7.57 24.66 4.50
C ALA A 84 -7.71 23.14 4.18
N PRO A 85 -8.74 22.45 4.69
CA PRO A 85 -8.98 21.05 4.40
C PRO A 85 -8.92 20.75 2.90
N ALA A 86 -8.15 19.74 2.51
CA ALA A 86 -8.02 19.32 1.12
C ALA A 86 -9.38 18.88 0.56
N GLY A 87 -9.66 19.22 -0.70
CA GLY A 87 -10.94 18.93 -1.33
C GLY A 87 -12.13 19.77 -0.84
N GLN A 88 -11.90 20.76 0.03
CA GLN A 88 -12.95 21.72 0.41
C GLN A 88 -13.39 22.52 -0.83
N ASN A 89 -14.69 22.52 -1.11
CA ASN A 89 -15.28 23.29 -2.21
C ASN A 89 -16.73 23.69 -1.85
N PRO A 90 -17.10 24.99 -1.84
CA PRO A 90 -16.25 26.15 -2.10
C PRO A 90 -15.27 26.45 -0.94
N VAL A 91 -14.20 27.17 -1.26
CA VAL A 91 -13.21 27.63 -0.27
C VAL A 91 -13.50 29.09 0.09
N VAL A 92 -13.28 29.47 1.34
CA VAL A 92 -13.42 30.84 1.85
C VAL A 92 -12.06 31.38 2.26
N CYS A 93 -11.65 32.52 1.69
CA CYS A 93 -10.42 33.18 2.07
C CYS A 93 -10.52 33.79 3.47
N PRO A 94 -9.62 33.47 4.41
CA PRO A 94 -9.67 34.02 5.77
C PRO A 94 -9.26 35.50 5.84
N ALA A 95 -8.51 36.01 4.85
CA ALA A 95 -8.03 37.38 4.86
C ALA A 95 -9.06 38.38 4.30
N CYS A 96 -9.71 38.05 3.18
CA CYS A 96 -10.66 38.97 2.53
C CYS A 96 -12.12 38.49 2.54
N GLY A 97 -12.39 37.26 2.96
CA GLY A 97 -13.75 36.69 3.00
C GLY A 97 -14.29 36.20 1.66
N GLU A 98 -13.52 36.32 0.57
CA GLU A 98 -13.94 35.87 -0.77
C GLU A 98 -14.23 34.37 -0.77
N THR A 99 -15.34 33.97 -1.40
CA THR A 99 -15.73 32.56 -1.56
C THR A 99 -15.60 32.15 -3.02
N TYR A 100 -14.79 31.14 -3.31
CA TYR A 100 -14.49 30.74 -4.69
C TYR A 100 -14.41 29.21 -4.84
N PRO A 101 -14.78 28.67 -6.02
CA PRO A 101 -14.64 27.25 -6.31
C PRO A 101 -13.18 26.89 -6.60
N VAL A 102 -12.80 25.67 -6.27
CA VAL A 102 -11.50 25.07 -6.66
C VAL A 102 -11.77 23.89 -7.58
N GLY A 103 -11.11 23.88 -8.75
CA GLY A 103 -11.20 22.78 -9.70
C GLY A 103 -10.40 21.58 -9.19
N GLY A 104 -11.02 20.41 -9.17
CA GLY A 104 -10.35 19.12 -8.88
C GLY A 104 -9.51 18.63 -10.04
#